data_AF-A0A382T2W3-F1
#
_entry.id   AF-A0A382T2W3-F1
#
_cell.length_a   1.000
_cell.length_b   1.000
_cell.length_c   1.000
_cell.angle_alpha   90.00
_cell.angle_beta   90.00
_cell.angle_gamma   90.00
#
_symmetry.space_group_name_H-M   'P 1'
#
loop_
_entity.id
_entity.type
_entity.pdbx_description
1 polymer ?
#
loop_
_entity_poly.entity_id
_entity_poly.type
_entity_poly.pdbx_seq_one_letter_code
_entity_poly.pdbx_strand_id
1 'polypeptide(L)'
;MISKPQNICSEIESALIRSGLYSKEPRTEGSSPTWRISPEPYYLSSDEISFFNDLGPHLLNFYTTLNRFYAESVKGKLPLWFAQYLDAGKPDDLVNYSRMKRMRGDLPGIIRPDIMVTEEGFSVTELDSVPGGFGLTARLMDLYSDIGELVIGSDRGGIPDAFYRMAESLAQEKSCVLAIIVSDEANDYWGEMSSLANHLNKRGLPVFTLRPQEVIFKEEGLFFKNGIREVKIDVL
;
A
#
# COMPACT_ATOMS: atom_id res chain seq x y z
N MET A 1 -15.49 8.09 -32.30
CA MET A 1 -16.81 7.51 -31.97
C MET A 1 -16.87 7.51 -30.44
N ILE A 2 -17.75 8.28 -29.81
CA ILE A 2 -17.79 8.36 -28.34
C ILE A 2 -18.29 7.00 -27.83
N SER A 3 -17.43 6.25 -27.14
CA SER A 3 -17.80 4.97 -26.52
C SER A 3 -18.94 5.21 -25.52
N LYS A 4 -19.96 4.35 -25.54
CA LYS A 4 -21.05 4.43 -24.57
C LYS A 4 -20.49 4.16 -23.16
N PRO A 5 -20.95 4.86 -22.10
CA PRO A 5 -20.48 4.63 -20.73
C PRO A 5 -20.51 3.15 -20.30
N GLN A 6 -21.55 2.42 -20.71
CA GLN A 6 -21.69 0.99 -20.41
C GLN A 6 -20.56 0.13 -21.01
N ASN A 7 -20.06 0.51 -22.20
CA ASN A 7 -18.96 -0.20 -22.84
C ASN A 7 -17.65 0.04 -22.07
N ILE A 8 -17.39 1.29 -21.65
CA ILE A 8 -16.21 1.64 -20.85
C ILE A 8 -16.22 0.85 -19.54
N CYS A 9 -17.33 0.87 -18.81
CA CYS A 9 -17.47 0.09 -17.58
C CYS A 9 -17.23 -1.41 -17.81
N SER A 10 -17.79 -1.98 -18.89
CA SER A 10 -17.62 -3.40 -19.23
C SER A 10 -16.17 -3.75 -19.61
N GLU A 11 -15.44 -2.84 -20.25
CA GLU A 11 -14.03 -3.01 -20.61
C GLU A 11 -13.14 -2.96 -19.37
N ILE A 12 -13.35 -1.97 -18.49
CA ILE A 12 -12.66 -1.85 -17.20
C ILE A 12 -12.92 -3.11 -16.36
N GLU A 13 -14.18 -3.50 -16.22
CA GLU A 13 -14.58 -4.71 -15.50
C GLU A 13 -13.85 -5.96 -16.01
N SER A 14 -13.87 -6.17 -17.34
CA SER A 14 -13.20 -7.31 -17.96
C SER A 14 -11.69 -7.29 -17.72
N ALA A 15 -11.07 -6.11 -17.73
CA ALA A 15 -9.64 -5.96 -17.47
C ALA A 15 -9.27 -6.23 -16.01
N LEU A 16 -10.10 -5.81 -15.05
CA LEU A 16 -9.89 -6.09 -13.63
C LEU A 16 -10.08 -7.57 -13.30
N ILE A 17 -11.09 -8.24 -13.90
CA ILE A 17 -11.29 -9.69 -13.76
C ILE A 17 -10.06 -10.46 -14.26
N ARG A 18 -9.56 -10.10 -15.46
CA ARG A 18 -8.32 -10.71 -16.00
C ARG A 18 -7.10 -10.49 -15.11
N SER A 19 -7.10 -9.43 -14.30
CA SER A 19 -6.02 -9.11 -13.36
C SER A 19 -6.21 -9.75 -11.97
N GLY A 20 -7.31 -10.49 -11.74
CA GLY A 20 -7.65 -11.08 -10.44
C GLY A 20 -8.13 -10.07 -9.40
N LEU A 21 -8.44 -8.83 -9.80
CA LEU A 21 -8.73 -7.71 -8.90
C LEU A 21 -10.23 -7.42 -8.75
N TYR A 22 -11.09 -8.14 -9.47
CA TYR A 22 -12.53 -7.94 -9.48
C TYR A 22 -13.27 -9.28 -9.70
N SER A 23 -14.44 -9.44 -9.08
CA SER A 23 -15.33 -10.59 -9.31
C SER A 23 -16.73 -10.12 -9.72
N LYS A 24 -17.45 -10.95 -10.48
CA LYS A 24 -18.90 -10.77 -10.73
C LYS A 24 -19.75 -11.52 -9.71
N GLU A 25 -19.16 -12.49 -9.03
CA GLU A 25 -19.88 -13.33 -8.09
C GLU A 25 -20.06 -12.60 -6.75
N PRO A 26 -21.15 -12.88 -6.01
CA PRO A 26 -21.33 -12.35 -4.68
C PRO A 26 -20.10 -12.65 -3.81
N ARG A 27 -19.69 -11.68 -3.00
CA ARG A 27 -18.52 -11.83 -2.13
C ARG A 27 -18.68 -13.06 -1.22
N THR A 28 -17.83 -14.06 -1.44
CA THR A 28 -17.49 -15.12 -0.50
C THR A 28 -16.11 -14.84 0.11
N GLU A 29 -15.78 -15.43 1.25
CA GLU A 29 -14.44 -15.30 1.86
C GLU A 29 -13.35 -15.68 0.84
N GLY A 30 -12.36 -14.80 0.65
CA GLY A 30 -11.27 -15.00 -0.32
C GLY A 30 -11.59 -14.66 -1.79
N SER A 31 -12.79 -14.16 -2.10
CA SER A 31 -13.15 -13.73 -3.47
C SER A 31 -12.81 -12.26 -3.74
N SER A 32 -12.48 -11.93 -5.00
CA SER A 32 -12.16 -10.56 -5.40
C SER A 32 -13.34 -9.60 -5.16
N PRO A 33 -13.08 -8.33 -4.85
CA PRO A 33 -14.13 -7.36 -4.54
C PRO A 33 -15.09 -7.14 -5.71
N THR A 34 -16.34 -6.74 -5.40
CA THR A 34 -17.36 -6.36 -6.38
C THR A 34 -17.89 -4.96 -6.03
N TRP A 35 -17.99 -4.07 -7.02
CA TRP A 35 -18.47 -2.68 -6.82
C TRP A 35 -18.96 -2.08 -8.14
N ARG A 36 -19.60 -0.91 -8.07
CA ARG A 36 -20.00 -0.17 -9.27
C ARG A 36 -18.81 0.56 -9.87
N ILE A 37 -18.47 0.23 -11.10
CA ILE A 37 -17.38 0.86 -11.85
C ILE A 37 -17.89 2.15 -12.51
N SER A 38 -17.20 3.25 -12.28
CA SER A 38 -17.46 4.52 -12.97
C SER A 38 -16.91 4.48 -14.41
N PRO A 39 -17.61 5.06 -15.40
CA PRO A 39 -17.06 5.21 -16.75
C PRO A 39 -15.99 6.32 -16.84
N GLU A 40 -15.87 7.15 -15.80
CA GLU A 40 -14.96 8.30 -15.74
C GLU A 40 -14.24 8.36 -14.38
N PRO A 41 -13.02 8.91 -14.32
CA PRO A 41 -12.30 9.12 -13.08
C PRO A 41 -12.92 10.27 -12.27
N TYR A 42 -12.46 10.42 -11.02
CA TYR A 42 -12.75 11.61 -10.25
C TYR A 42 -11.79 12.74 -10.66
N TYR A 43 -12.33 13.82 -11.21
CA TYR A 43 -11.53 14.95 -11.68
C TYR A 43 -11.16 15.86 -10.51
N LEU A 44 -9.88 16.25 -10.47
CA LEU A 44 -9.35 17.20 -9.49
C LEU A 44 -8.96 18.50 -10.18
N SER A 45 -9.33 19.62 -9.58
CA SER A 45 -8.85 20.95 -9.91
C SER A 45 -7.39 21.14 -9.47
N SER A 46 -6.73 22.16 -10.00
CA SER A 46 -5.34 22.47 -9.63
C SER A 46 -5.16 22.80 -8.15
N ASP A 47 -6.16 23.45 -7.53
CA ASP A 47 -6.13 23.78 -6.11
C ASP A 47 -6.24 22.52 -5.23
N GLU A 48 -7.10 21.57 -5.62
CA GLU A 48 -7.22 20.28 -4.93
C GLU A 48 -5.94 19.45 -5.07
N ILE A 49 -5.31 19.46 -6.26
CA ILE A 49 -4.00 18.82 -6.45
C ILE A 49 -2.95 19.44 -5.53
N SER A 50 -2.91 20.77 -5.41
CA SER A 50 -1.99 21.46 -4.49
C SER A 50 -2.25 21.04 -3.04
N PHE A 51 -3.52 21.01 -2.64
CA PHE A 51 -3.93 20.57 -1.30
C PHE A 51 -3.42 19.15 -0.97
N PHE A 52 -3.61 18.17 -1.86
CA PHE A 52 -3.16 16.80 -1.61
C PHE A 52 -1.62 16.68 -1.58
N ASN A 53 -0.91 17.45 -2.41
CA ASN A 53 0.55 17.49 -2.38
C ASN A 53 1.07 18.04 -1.04
N ASP A 54 0.42 19.07 -0.50
CA ASP A 54 0.78 19.66 0.79
C ASP A 54 0.38 18.77 1.98
N LEU A 55 -0.73 18.02 1.86
CA LEU A 55 -1.22 17.13 2.91
C LEU A 55 -0.22 16.01 3.24
N GLY A 56 0.44 15.43 2.24
CA GLY A 56 1.36 14.28 2.43
C GLY A 56 2.44 14.51 3.52
N PRO A 57 3.26 15.58 3.42
CA PRO A 57 4.24 15.94 4.45
C PRO A 57 3.62 16.20 5.84
N HIS A 58 2.42 16.77 5.91
CA HIS A 58 1.72 16.96 7.19
C HIS A 58 1.35 15.64 7.85
N LEU A 59 0.86 14.66 7.07
CA LEU A 59 0.56 13.32 7.58
C LEU A 59 1.82 12.59 8.06
N LEU A 60 2.92 12.68 7.30
CA LEU A 60 4.19 12.09 7.72
C LEU A 60 4.70 12.71 9.04
N ASN A 61 4.60 14.04 9.18
CA ASN A 61 4.97 14.73 10.43
C ASN A 61 4.07 14.32 11.60
N PHE A 62 2.78 14.09 11.35
CA PHE A 62 1.84 13.58 12.34
C PHE A 62 2.25 12.20 12.86
N TYR A 63 2.48 11.22 11.96
CA TYR A 63 2.96 9.87 12.34
C TYR A 63 4.31 9.90 13.06
N THR A 64 5.25 10.73 12.58
CA THR A 64 6.56 10.94 13.22
C THR A 64 6.39 11.42 14.66
N THR A 65 5.47 12.36 14.88
CA THR A 65 5.20 12.93 16.20
C THR A 65 4.52 11.90 17.11
N LEU A 66 3.55 11.14 16.60
CA LEU A 66 2.89 10.07 17.37
C LEU A 66 3.90 9.00 17.83
N ASN A 67 4.78 8.54 16.95
CA ASN A 67 5.79 7.55 17.31
C ASN A 67 6.76 8.09 18.37
N ARG A 68 7.17 9.36 18.25
CA ARG A 68 7.97 10.04 19.30
C ARG A 68 7.22 10.12 20.62
N PHE A 69 5.94 10.46 20.60
CA PHE A 69 5.11 10.58 21.80
C PHE A 69 5.00 9.24 22.52
N TYR A 70 4.76 8.16 21.78
CA TYR A 70 4.77 6.80 22.31
C TYR A 70 6.12 6.47 22.98
N ALA A 71 7.23 6.67 22.28
CA ALA A 71 8.57 6.36 22.78
C ALA A 71 8.96 7.17 24.03
N GLU A 72 8.58 8.46 24.11
CA GLU A 72 8.86 9.29 25.28
C GLU A 72 7.88 9.02 26.44
N SER A 73 6.64 8.60 26.17
CA SER A 73 5.70 8.12 27.20
C SER A 73 6.20 6.83 27.84
N VAL A 74 6.69 5.85 27.06
CA VAL A 74 7.32 4.62 27.59
C VAL A 74 8.51 4.92 28.51
N LYS A 75 9.26 6.00 28.24
CA LYS A 75 10.40 6.45 29.08
C LYS A 75 9.98 7.30 30.29
N GLY A 76 8.68 7.55 30.48
CA GLY A 76 8.16 8.39 31.56
C GLY A 76 8.42 9.89 31.41
N LYS A 77 8.75 10.36 30.20
CA LYS A 77 8.99 11.79 29.91
C LYS A 77 7.74 12.52 29.42
N LEU A 78 6.75 11.77 28.95
CA LEU A 78 5.39 12.21 28.69
C LEU A 78 4.43 11.42 29.59
N PRO A 79 3.15 11.85 29.76
CA PRO A 79 2.18 11.09 30.53
C PRO A 79 2.08 9.63 30.08
N LEU A 80 2.02 8.71 31.04
CA LEU A 80 2.06 7.26 30.79
C LEU A 80 0.82 6.76 30.01
N TRP A 81 -0.29 7.48 30.07
CA TRP A 81 -1.54 7.06 29.46
C TRP A 81 -1.42 6.90 27.93
N PHE A 82 -0.53 7.65 27.26
CA PHE A 82 -0.31 7.52 25.82
C PHE A 82 0.17 6.11 25.45
N ALA A 83 1.24 5.64 26.08
CA ALA A 83 1.73 4.29 25.86
C ALA A 83 0.71 3.24 26.34
N GLN A 84 0.12 3.43 27.53
CA GLN A 84 -0.87 2.50 28.08
C GLN A 84 -2.08 2.31 27.15
N TYR A 85 -2.59 3.40 26.57
CA TYR A 85 -3.70 3.34 25.63
C TYR A 85 -3.32 2.60 24.34
N LEU A 86 -2.16 2.92 23.78
CA LEU A 86 -1.68 2.28 22.55
C LEU A 86 -1.25 0.82 22.74
N ASP A 87 -0.88 0.42 23.95
CA ASP A 87 -0.51 -0.96 24.27
C ASP A 87 -1.73 -1.81 24.67
N ALA A 88 -2.87 -1.18 24.99
CA ALA A 88 -4.05 -1.88 25.47
C ALA A 88 -4.53 -2.94 24.45
N GLY A 89 -4.67 -4.18 24.92
CA GLY A 89 -5.13 -5.32 24.12
C GLY A 89 -4.06 -5.98 23.24
N LYS A 90 -2.83 -5.47 23.21
CA LYS A 90 -1.72 -6.09 22.48
C LYS A 90 -1.02 -7.16 23.34
N PRO A 91 -0.59 -8.29 22.75
CA PRO A 91 0.26 -9.25 23.45
C PRO A 91 1.59 -8.63 23.88
N ASP A 92 2.12 -9.05 25.04
CA ASP A 92 3.37 -8.52 25.60
C ASP A 92 4.54 -8.62 24.62
N ASP A 93 4.64 -9.74 23.89
CA ASP A 93 5.69 -9.95 22.90
C ASP A 93 5.63 -8.90 21.78
N LEU A 94 4.44 -8.59 21.27
CA LEU A 94 4.26 -7.56 20.23
C LEU A 94 4.68 -6.18 20.75
N VAL A 95 4.30 -5.83 21.97
CA VAL A 95 4.69 -4.58 22.62
C VAL A 95 6.21 -4.53 22.78
N ASN A 96 6.84 -5.61 23.25
CA ASN A 96 8.28 -5.71 23.44
C ASN A 96 9.04 -5.57 22.11
N TYR A 97 8.60 -6.25 21.04
CA TYR A 97 9.18 -6.13 19.69
C TYR A 97 9.11 -4.69 19.17
N SER A 98 7.94 -4.04 19.27
CA SER A 98 7.75 -2.66 18.79
C SER A 98 8.70 -1.65 19.44
N ARG A 99 9.15 -1.92 20.68
CA ARG A 99 10.04 -1.04 21.46
C ARG A 99 11.53 -1.31 21.21
N MET A 100 11.88 -2.38 20.49
CA MET A 100 13.28 -2.70 20.19
C MET A 100 13.95 -1.58 19.41
N LYS A 101 15.24 -1.34 19.68
CA LYS A 101 16.01 -0.27 19.02
C LYS A 101 15.92 -0.32 17.48
N ARG A 102 15.84 -1.54 16.92
CA ARG A 102 15.75 -1.78 15.48
C ARG A 102 14.41 -1.35 14.87
N MET A 103 13.30 -1.40 15.62
CA MET A 103 11.94 -1.18 15.08
C MET A 103 11.28 0.11 15.60
N ARG A 104 11.65 0.57 16.79
CA ARG A 104 10.99 1.70 17.48
C ARG A 104 11.01 3.03 16.72
N GLY A 105 11.87 3.15 15.71
CA GLY A 105 11.99 4.34 14.87
C GLY A 105 11.26 4.23 13.55
N ASP A 106 10.75 3.04 13.21
CA ASP A 106 10.15 2.77 11.92
C ASP A 106 8.82 3.50 11.79
N LEU A 107 8.58 4.03 10.60
CA LEU A 107 7.34 4.68 10.22
C LEU A 107 6.73 3.94 9.03
N PRO A 108 5.41 4.05 8.83
CA PRO A 108 4.75 3.46 7.67
C PRO A 108 5.37 4.00 6.38
N GLY A 109 5.74 3.09 5.46
CA GLY A 109 6.25 3.48 4.14
C GLY A 109 5.15 3.98 3.20
N ILE A 110 3.91 3.56 3.43
CA ILE A 110 2.71 4.04 2.73
C ILE A 110 1.73 4.57 3.79
N ILE A 111 1.18 5.76 3.54
CA ILE A 111 0.10 6.35 4.33
C ILE A 111 -1.07 6.58 3.39
N ARG A 112 -2.23 6.01 3.72
CA ARG A 112 -3.48 6.23 2.98
C ARG A 112 -4.46 7.00 3.88
N PRO A 113 -4.67 8.30 3.62
CA PRO A 113 -5.74 9.03 4.28
C PRO A 113 -7.06 8.76 3.58
N ASP A 114 -8.08 8.41 4.35
CA ASP A 114 -9.46 8.43 3.87
C ASP A 114 -10.01 9.84 4.04
N ILE A 115 -10.47 10.42 2.93
CA ILE A 115 -10.79 11.83 2.83
C ILE A 115 -12.22 11.99 2.30
N MET A 116 -13.02 12.74 3.05
CA MET A 116 -14.38 13.11 2.68
C MET A 116 -14.40 14.52 2.09
N VAL A 117 -15.10 14.65 0.96
CA VAL A 117 -15.37 15.95 0.34
C VAL A 117 -16.57 16.59 1.03
N THR A 118 -16.43 17.86 1.40
CA THR A 118 -17.45 18.67 2.09
C THR A 118 -17.62 20.02 1.38
N GLU A 119 -18.65 20.78 1.74
CA GLU A 119 -18.90 22.12 1.18
C GLU A 119 -17.74 23.10 1.46
N GLU A 120 -17.01 22.90 2.56
CA GLU A 120 -15.92 23.78 3.01
C GLU A 120 -14.52 23.25 2.62
N GLY A 121 -14.45 22.10 1.93
CA GLY A 121 -13.19 21.46 1.53
C GLY A 121 -13.10 20.00 1.97
N PHE A 122 -11.90 19.55 2.32
CA PHE A 122 -11.62 18.14 2.62
C PHE A 122 -11.47 17.87 4.12
N SER A 123 -12.05 16.76 4.60
CA SER A 123 -11.86 16.26 5.96
C SER A 123 -11.22 14.88 5.95
N VAL A 124 -10.13 14.70 6.70
CA VAL A 124 -9.53 13.38 6.93
C VAL A 124 -10.36 12.65 7.99
N THR A 125 -10.86 11.47 7.65
CA THR A 125 -11.69 10.65 8.55
C THR A 125 -10.92 9.50 9.18
N GLU A 126 -9.97 8.93 8.44
CA GLU A 126 -9.13 7.80 8.87
C GLU A 126 -7.73 7.89 8.27
N LEU A 127 -6.75 7.30 8.96
CA LEU A 127 -5.38 7.19 8.49
C LEU A 127 -4.91 5.74 8.58
N ASP A 128 -4.73 5.12 7.42
CA ASP A 128 -4.23 3.76 7.32
C ASP A 128 -2.72 3.72 7.07
N SER A 129 -2.01 2.94 7.88
CA SER A 129 -0.56 2.71 7.78
C SER A 129 -0.18 1.32 7.26
N VAL A 130 -1.16 0.44 7.03
CA VAL A 130 -0.98 -0.85 6.33
C VAL A 130 -2.09 -0.98 5.28
N PRO A 131 -2.18 -0.04 4.31
CA PRO A 131 -3.31 0.01 3.41
C PRO A 131 -3.20 -1.08 2.34
N GLY A 132 -4.30 -1.78 2.06
CA GLY A 132 -4.50 -2.41 0.75
C GLY A 132 -5.14 -1.44 -0.26
N GLY A 133 -5.67 -1.97 -1.36
CA GLY A 133 -6.40 -1.22 -2.39
C GLY A 133 -5.56 -0.29 -3.28
N PHE A 134 -4.30 0.01 -2.96
CA PHE A 134 -3.45 0.88 -3.75
C PHE A 134 -2.94 0.23 -5.05
N GLY A 135 -2.74 -1.09 -5.08
CA GLY A 135 -2.45 -1.86 -6.29
C GLY A 135 -3.67 -1.96 -7.21
N LEU A 136 -4.86 -2.11 -6.63
CA LEU A 136 -6.13 -1.99 -7.37
C LEU A 136 -6.29 -0.58 -7.95
N THR A 137 -6.02 0.45 -7.13
CA THR A 137 -6.09 1.86 -7.54
C THR A 137 -5.12 2.14 -8.69
N ALA A 138 -3.87 1.64 -8.59
CA ALA A 138 -2.89 1.72 -9.68
C ALA A 138 -3.42 1.09 -10.97
N ARG A 139 -4.09 -0.08 -10.87
CA ARG A 139 -4.66 -0.72 -12.07
C ARG A 139 -5.81 0.09 -12.66
N LEU A 140 -6.66 0.69 -11.84
CA LEU A 140 -7.72 1.58 -12.32
C LEU A 140 -7.13 2.83 -13.00
N MET A 141 -6.08 3.40 -12.43
CA MET A 141 -5.34 4.53 -13.00
C MET A 141 -4.79 4.21 -14.40
N ASP A 142 -4.19 3.02 -14.59
CA ASP A 142 -3.76 2.56 -15.92
C ASP A 142 -4.93 2.48 -16.90
N LEU A 143 -6.06 1.90 -16.47
CA LEU A 143 -7.23 1.70 -17.34
C LEU A 143 -7.90 3.01 -17.75
N TYR A 144 -7.98 4.00 -16.85
CA TYR A 144 -8.45 5.34 -17.21
C TYR A 144 -7.45 6.05 -18.13
N SER A 145 -6.15 5.87 -17.91
CA SER A 145 -5.12 6.42 -18.80
C SER A 145 -5.22 5.84 -20.22
N ASP A 146 -5.48 4.53 -20.35
CA ASP A 146 -5.63 3.82 -21.63
C ASP A 146 -6.81 4.36 -22.48
N ILE A 147 -7.84 4.91 -21.84
CA ILE A 147 -8.99 5.54 -22.53
C ILE A 147 -8.81 7.05 -22.76
N GLY A 148 -7.63 7.60 -22.46
CA GLY A 148 -7.24 8.97 -22.78
C GLY A 148 -7.38 9.97 -21.62
N GLU A 149 -7.70 9.51 -20.41
CA GLU A 149 -7.78 10.39 -19.24
C GLU A 149 -6.40 10.77 -18.71
N LEU A 150 -6.29 12.00 -18.21
CA LEU A 150 -5.08 12.45 -17.54
C LEU A 150 -5.12 12.01 -16.07
N VAL A 151 -4.26 11.05 -15.73
CA VAL A 151 -4.12 10.56 -14.36
C VAL A 151 -2.89 11.19 -13.69
N ILE A 152 -3.11 11.74 -12.49
CA ILE A 152 -2.07 12.43 -11.71
C ILE A 152 -0.99 11.45 -11.24
N GLY A 153 0.28 11.82 -11.45
CA GLY A 153 1.45 11.03 -11.04
C GLY A 153 1.88 9.93 -12.03
N SER A 154 1.12 9.69 -13.10
CA SER A 154 1.46 8.70 -14.13
C SER A 154 2.78 9.01 -14.84
N ASP A 155 3.11 10.29 -15.00
CA ASP A 155 4.39 10.79 -15.55
C ASP A 155 5.61 10.37 -14.70
N ARG A 156 5.40 10.05 -13.41
CA ARG A 156 6.42 9.60 -12.46
C ARG A 156 6.35 8.10 -12.16
N GLY A 157 5.65 7.36 -13.02
CA GLY A 157 5.44 5.92 -12.92
C GLY A 157 4.35 5.50 -11.91
N GLY A 158 3.55 6.46 -11.44
CA GLY A 158 2.39 6.22 -10.58
C GLY A 158 2.73 5.59 -9.22
N ILE A 159 1.72 4.98 -8.63
CA ILE A 159 1.81 4.28 -7.35
C ILE A 159 2.85 3.13 -7.37
N PRO A 160 2.93 2.26 -8.40
CA PRO A 160 3.90 1.17 -8.40
C PRO A 160 5.36 1.64 -8.28
N ASP A 161 5.74 2.70 -9.00
CA ASP A 161 7.11 3.23 -8.93
C ASP A 161 7.38 3.93 -7.61
N ALA A 162 6.39 4.65 -7.07
CA ALA A 162 6.52 5.24 -5.75
C ALA A 162 6.74 4.16 -4.67
N PHE A 163 6.00 3.06 -4.75
CA PHE A 163 6.15 1.91 -3.87
C PHE A 163 7.54 1.27 -3.98
N TYR A 164 8.05 1.05 -5.19
CA TYR A 164 9.38 0.46 -5.34
C TYR A 164 10.50 1.43 -4.92
N ARG A 165 10.39 2.73 -5.20
CA ARG A 165 11.34 3.75 -4.71
C ARG A 165 11.38 3.83 -3.19
N MET A 166 10.23 3.65 -2.53
CA MET A 166 10.15 3.54 -1.07
C MET A 166 10.98 2.33 -0.59
N ALA A 167 10.83 1.17 -1.22
CA ALA A 167 11.63 -0.01 -0.88
C ALA A 167 13.14 0.23 -1.08
N GLU A 168 13.56 0.82 -2.20
CA GLU A 168 14.98 1.17 -2.43
C GLU A 168 15.51 2.13 -1.34
N SER A 169 14.68 3.09 -0.91
CA SER A 169 15.04 4.01 0.16
C SER A 169 15.21 3.30 1.51
N LEU A 170 14.41 2.27 1.80
CA LEU A 170 14.52 1.46 3.01
C LEU A 170 15.75 0.56 2.97
N ALA A 171 16.04 -0.05 1.82
CA ALA A 171 17.24 -0.86 1.59
C ALA A 171 18.53 -0.04 1.59
N GLN A 172 18.43 1.27 1.31
CA GLN A 172 19.56 2.14 0.95
C GLN A 172 20.35 1.61 -0.26
N GLU A 173 19.65 0.90 -1.15
CA GLU A 173 20.22 0.22 -2.30
C GLU A 173 19.28 0.32 -3.51
N LYS A 174 19.86 0.51 -4.70
CA LYS A 174 19.11 0.50 -5.96
C LYS A 174 18.87 -0.92 -6.43
N SER A 175 17.74 -1.15 -7.08
CA SER A 175 17.37 -2.47 -7.58
C SER A 175 17.30 -3.54 -6.48
N CYS A 176 16.89 -3.16 -5.26
CA CYS A 176 16.74 -4.06 -4.12
C CYS A 176 15.67 -5.14 -4.38
N VAL A 177 15.89 -6.35 -3.91
CA VAL A 177 14.89 -7.42 -3.93
C VAL A 177 13.84 -7.15 -2.85
N LEU A 178 12.63 -6.82 -3.29
CA LEU A 178 11.47 -6.59 -2.43
C LEU A 178 10.59 -7.84 -2.37
N ALA A 179 10.27 -8.31 -1.17
CA ALA A 179 9.30 -9.36 -0.97
C ALA A 179 8.07 -8.84 -0.20
N ILE A 180 6.93 -8.75 -0.86
CA ILE A 180 5.64 -8.41 -0.26
C ILE A 180 5.09 -9.66 0.43
N ILE A 181 5.07 -9.67 1.77
CA ILE A 181 4.60 -10.82 2.55
C ILE A 181 3.10 -10.71 2.82
N VAL A 182 2.35 -11.73 2.40
CA VAL A 182 0.90 -11.80 2.62
C VAL A 182 0.58 -13.06 3.42
N SER A 183 0.14 -12.89 4.67
CA SER A 183 -0.26 -14.01 5.52
C SER A 183 -1.56 -14.67 5.06
N ASP A 184 -1.89 -15.81 5.65
CA ASP A 184 -3.14 -16.51 5.35
C ASP A 184 -4.35 -15.72 5.85
N GLU A 185 -4.23 -15.00 6.96
CA GLU A 185 -5.27 -14.08 7.49
C GLU A 185 -5.48 -12.86 6.58
N ALA A 186 -4.43 -12.46 5.87
CA ALA A 186 -4.43 -11.32 4.94
C ALA A 186 -4.68 -11.76 3.48
N ASN A 187 -5.22 -12.97 3.26
CA ASN A 187 -5.33 -13.56 1.93
C ASN A 187 -6.12 -12.73 0.91
N ASP A 188 -7.05 -11.89 1.36
CA ASP A 188 -7.79 -10.97 0.49
C ASP A 188 -6.87 -9.99 -0.27
N TYR A 189 -5.68 -9.70 0.26
CA TYR A 189 -4.67 -8.86 -0.40
C TYR A 189 -3.77 -9.63 -1.37
N TRP A 190 -3.82 -10.97 -1.39
CA TRP A 190 -2.91 -11.79 -2.20
C TRP A 190 -3.00 -11.45 -3.68
N GLY A 191 -4.22 -11.37 -4.22
CA GLY A 191 -4.46 -11.07 -5.63
C GLY A 191 -3.93 -9.69 -6.01
N GLU A 192 -4.17 -8.69 -5.15
CA GLU A 192 -3.68 -7.34 -5.32
C GLU A 192 -2.16 -7.26 -5.32
N MET A 193 -1.52 -7.77 -4.26
CA MET A 193 -0.07 -7.70 -4.10
C MET A 193 0.64 -8.50 -5.19
N SER A 194 0.11 -9.66 -5.58
CA SER A 194 0.63 -10.44 -6.71
C SER A 194 0.52 -9.68 -8.03
N SER A 195 -0.58 -8.96 -8.26
CA SER A 195 -0.76 -8.14 -9.45
C SER A 195 0.24 -6.99 -9.50
N LEU A 196 0.46 -6.31 -8.38
CA LEU A 196 1.46 -5.25 -8.23
C LEU A 196 2.89 -5.77 -8.48
N ALA A 197 3.27 -6.87 -7.85
CA ALA A 197 4.57 -7.51 -8.06
C ALA A 197 4.77 -7.90 -9.52
N ASN A 198 3.75 -8.48 -10.17
CA ASN A 198 3.80 -8.82 -11.59
C ASN A 198 3.93 -7.59 -12.49
N HIS A 199 3.25 -6.48 -12.17
CA HIS A 199 3.39 -5.22 -12.90
C HIS A 199 4.83 -4.69 -12.83
N LEU A 200 5.44 -4.68 -11.64
CA LEU A 200 6.82 -4.23 -11.43
C LEU A 200 7.84 -5.18 -12.07
N ASN A 201 7.65 -6.50 -11.97
CA ASN A 201 8.51 -7.50 -12.62
C ASN A 201 8.53 -7.38 -14.15
N LYS A 202 7.38 -7.11 -14.79
CA LYS A 202 7.31 -6.89 -16.25
C LYS A 202 8.18 -5.71 -16.71
N ARG A 203 8.53 -4.81 -15.79
CA ARG A 203 9.41 -3.66 -16.01
C ARG A 203 10.85 -3.91 -15.56
N GLY A 204 11.18 -5.14 -15.16
CA GLY A 204 12.52 -5.57 -14.77
C GLY A 204 12.87 -5.33 -13.30
N LEU A 205 11.91 -4.97 -12.44
CA LEU A 205 12.14 -4.73 -11.02
C LEU A 205 11.94 -6.01 -10.20
N PRO A 206 12.87 -6.42 -9.33
CA PRO A 206 12.81 -7.67 -8.57
C PRO A 206 11.84 -7.59 -7.38
N VAL A 207 10.55 -7.76 -7.64
CA VAL A 207 9.49 -7.73 -6.62
C VAL A 207 8.76 -9.06 -6.56
N PHE A 208 8.58 -9.62 -5.38
CA PHE A 208 7.96 -10.95 -5.21
C PHE A 208 6.85 -10.88 -4.18
N THR A 209 5.74 -11.59 -4.41
CA THR A 209 4.70 -11.77 -3.40
C THR A 209 4.85 -13.16 -2.82
N LEU A 210 5.00 -13.27 -1.51
CA LEU A 210 5.32 -14.52 -0.82
C LEU A 210 4.39 -14.73 0.38
N ARG A 211 4.19 -15.99 0.74
CA ARG A 211 3.64 -16.39 2.03
C ARG A 211 4.73 -16.34 3.12
N PRO A 212 4.37 -16.13 4.39
CA PRO A 212 5.34 -16.16 5.50
C PRO A 212 6.18 -17.45 5.52
N GLN A 213 5.58 -18.59 5.18
CA GLN A 213 6.22 -19.92 5.20
C GLN A 213 7.24 -20.11 4.07
N GLU A 214 7.23 -19.24 3.04
CA GLU A 214 8.20 -19.26 1.95
C GLU A 214 9.50 -18.50 2.30
N VAL A 215 9.47 -17.70 3.37
CA VAL A 215 10.63 -16.95 3.85
C VAL A 215 11.55 -17.87 4.65
N ILE A 216 12.78 -18.00 4.18
CA ILE A 216 13.85 -18.79 4.78
C ILE A 216 14.75 -17.84 5.57
N PHE A 217 14.82 -18.04 6.88
CA PHE A 217 15.76 -17.33 7.74
C PHE A 217 17.11 -18.04 7.78
N LYS A 218 18.19 -17.26 7.56
CA LYS A 218 19.58 -17.69 7.71
C LYS A 218 20.37 -16.62 8.47
N GLU A 219 21.57 -16.97 8.94
CA GLU A 219 22.41 -16.02 9.68
C GLU A 219 22.73 -14.76 8.86
N GLU A 220 22.89 -14.91 7.55
CA GLU A 220 23.25 -13.86 6.61
C GLU A 220 22.06 -13.04 6.07
N GLY A 221 20.82 -13.41 6.42
CA GLY A 221 19.62 -12.66 6.03
C GLY A 221 18.37 -13.51 5.78
N LEU A 222 17.44 -12.92 5.05
CA LEU A 222 16.19 -13.56 4.64
C LEU A 222 16.28 -13.96 3.17
N PHE A 223 15.71 -15.11 2.84
CA PHE A 223 15.77 -15.71 1.52
C PHE A 223 14.44 -16.33 1.12
N PHE A 224 14.27 -16.65 -0.15
CA PHE A 224 13.21 -17.53 -0.62
C PHE A 224 13.70 -18.36 -1.81
N LYS A 225 12.95 -19.40 -2.18
CA LYS A 225 13.23 -20.22 -3.37
C LYS A 225 12.49 -19.67 -4.58
N ASN A 226 13.22 -19.33 -5.63
CA ASN A 226 12.67 -19.03 -6.95
C ASN A 226 13.11 -20.12 -7.93
N GLY A 227 12.29 -21.17 -8.06
CA GLY A 227 12.66 -22.40 -8.74
C GLY A 227 13.82 -23.10 -8.01
N ILE A 228 14.93 -23.36 -8.72
CA ILE A 228 16.14 -23.96 -8.12
C ILE A 228 17.04 -22.94 -7.41
N ARG A 229 16.83 -21.65 -7.64
CA ARG A 229 17.67 -20.60 -7.08
C ARG A 229 17.16 -20.17 -5.73
N GLU A 230 18.09 -19.78 -4.89
CA GLU A 230 17.79 -19.08 -3.65
C GLU A 230 18.10 -17.60 -3.84
N VAL A 231 17.16 -16.75 -3.46
CA VAL A 231 17.21 -15.31 -3.67
C VAL A 231 17.18 -14.63 -2.32
N LYS A 232 18.13 -13.73 -2.05
CA LYS A 232 18.17 -12.92 -0.85
C LYS A 232 17.09 -11.83 -0.93
N ILE A 233 16.41 -11.58 0.17
CA ILE A 233 15.42 -10.52 0.33
C ILE A 233 16.12 -9.34 1.01
N ASP A 234 16.02 -8.17 0.39
CA ASP A 234 16.58 -6.93 0.93
C ASP A 234 15.55 -6.15 1.76
N VAL A 235 14.28 -6.20 1.35
CA VAL A 235 13.15 -5.51 2.00
C VAL A 235 11.93 -6.44 2.09
N LEU A 236 11.25 -6.40 3.23
CA LEU A 236 9.92 -6.99 3.46
C LEU A 236 8.86 -5.90 3.53
#